data_AF-A0A2C6Z4M1-F1
#
_entry.id   AF-A0A2C6Z4M1-F1
#
_cell.length_a   1.000
_cell.length_b   1.000
_cell.length_c   1.000
_cell.angle_alpha   90.00
_cell.angle_beta   90.00
_cell.angle_gamma   90.00
#
_symmetry.space_group_name_H-M   'P 1'
#
loop_
_entity.id
_entity.type
_entity.pdbx_description
1 polymer ?
#
loop_
_entity_poly.entity_id
_entity_poly.type
_entity_poly.pdbx_seq_one_letter_code
_entity_poly.pdbx_strand_id
1 'polypeptide(L)'
;MERRTATRLLMANGEMPTELDRAFVMRLLGKVPVLQATVAVAKRIARLLRRQSDDRLDAVLDEAVATSLASFVAELRKNIAAMQAALDLPWSTSAVEGQINRLKMIKRTMYGRAGFELLRARVLCPS
;
A
#
# COMPACT_ATOMS: atom_id res chain seq x y z
N MET A 1 -5.65 -5.34 -21.01
CA MET A 1 -5.86 -5.80 -19.62
C MET A 1 -5.32 -4.70 -18.71
N GLU A 2 -6.19 -3.99 -17.98
CA GLU A 2 -5.77 -2.83 -17.17
C GLU A 2 -4.71 -3.23 -16.15
N ARG A 3 -3.65 -2.41 -16.00
CA ARG A 3 -2.53 -2.66 -15.06
C ARG A 3 -3.01 -2.93 -13.62
N ARG A 4 -4.16 -2.35 -13.22
CA ARG A 4 -4.79 -2.55 -11.91
C ARG A 4 -5.32 -3.97 -11.70
N THR A 5 -5.85 -4.61 -12.74
CA THR A 5 -6.37 -5.99 -12.67
C THR A 5 -5.24 -6.98 -12.45
N ALA A 6 -4.13 -6.83 -13.19
CA ALA A 6 -2.96 -7.70 -13.05
C ALA A 6 -2.33 -7.59 -11.64
N THR A 7 -2.15 -6.38 -11.11
CA THR A 7 -1.63 -6.18 -9.76
C THR A 7 -2.55 -6.76 -8.69
N ARG A 8 -3.87 -6.61 -8.83
CA ARG A 8 -4.85 -7.20 -7.90
C ARG A 8 -4.77 -8.72 -7.89
N LEU A 9 -4.67 -9.35 -9.05
CA LEU A 9 -4.52 -10.80 -9.17
C LEU A 9 -3.21 -11.29 -8.55
N LEU A 10 -2.09 -10.61 -8.81
CA LEU A 10 -0.80 -10.99 -8.26
C LEU A 10 -0.73 -10.83 -6.73
N MET A 11 -1.38 -9.82 -6.15
CA MET A 11 -1.31 -9.51 -4.71
C MET A 11 -2.44 -10.11 -3.87
N ALA A 12 -3.35 -10.90 -4.45
CA ALA A 12 -4.41 -11.57 -3.71
C ALA A 12 -3.82 -12.59 -2.70
N ASN A 13 -4.29 -12.53 -1.44
CA ASN A 13 -3.79 -13.35 -0.31
C ASN A 13 -4.72 -14.53 0.06
N GLY A 14 -5.82 -14.77 -0.65
CA GLY A 14 -6.72 -15.89 -0.33
C GLY A 14 -7.87 -16.11 -1.29
N GLU A 15 -8.44 -15.04 -1.86
CA GLU A 15 -9.56 -15.14 -2.79
C GLU A 15 -9.11 -14.78 -4.21
N MET A 16 -8.79 -15.82 -4.99
CA MET A 16 -8.71 -15.67 -6.44
C MET A 16 -10.15 -15.69 -6.98
N PRO A 17 -10.56 -14.70 -7.81
CA PRO A 17 -11.94 -14.64 -8.30
C PRO A 17 -12.35 -15.86 -9.12
N THR A 18 -11.39 -16.50 -9.80
CA THR A 18 -11.66 -17.61 -10.73
C THR A 18 -10.50 -18.62 -10.74
N GLU A 19 -10.79 -19.89 -11.04
CA GLU A 19 -9.78 -20.93 -11.25
C GLU A 19 -8.87 -20.63 -12.46
N LEU A 20 -9.44 -20.00 -13.50
CA LEU A 20 -8.69 -19.51 -14.66
C LEU A 20 -7.65 -18.45 -14.27
N ASP A 21 -7.99 -17.55 -13.35
CA ASP A 21 -7.08 -16.51 -12.86
C ASP A 21 -5.91 -17.14 -12.08
N ARG A 22 -6.21 -18.17 -11.27
CA ARG A 22 -5.19 -18.93 -10.53
C ARG A 22 -4.22 -19.62 -11.49
N ALA A 23 -4.75 -20.32 -12.49
CA ALA A 23 -3.94 -21.00 -13.50
C ALA A 23 -3.10 -20.01 -14.34
N PHE A 24 -3.67 -18.85 -14.67
CA PHE A 24 -2.97 -17.78 -15.38
C PHE A 24 -1.80 -17.22 -14.55
N VAL A 25 -2.04 -16.90 -13.28
CA VAL A 25 -0.99 -16.40 -12.37
C VAL A 25 0.11 -17.46 -12.19
N MET A 26 -0.23 -18.72 -11.94
CA MET A 26 0.77 -19.79 -11.82
C MET A 26 1.64 -19.92 -13.08
N ARG A 27 1.01 -19.87 -14.26
CA ARG A 27 1.73 -19.96 -15.54
C ARG A 27 2.61 -18.74 -15.79
N LEU A 28 2.15 -17.55 -15.44
CA LEU A 28 2.90 -16.31 -15.58
C LEU A 28 4.12 -16.29 -14.66
N LEU A 29 3.95 -16.65 -13.39
CA LEU A 29 5.03 -16.72 -12.41
C LEU A 29 6.05 -17.81 -12.76
N GLY A 30 5.59 -18.97 -13.25
CA GLY A 30 6.49 -20.03 -13.71
C GLY A 30 7.32 -19.66 -14.95
N LYS A 31 6.85 -18.73 -15.79
CA LYS A 31 7.60 -18.24 -16.96
C LYS A 31 8.56 -17.11 -16.65
N VAL A 32 8.37 -16.39 -15.54
CA VAL A 32 9.19 -15.22 -15.17
C VAL A 32 9.61 -15.32 -13.70
N PRO A 33 10.72 -16.05 -13.41
CA PRO A 33 11.16 -16.29 -12.04
C PRO A 33 11.46 -15.01 -11.24
N VAL A 34 11.98 -13.98 -11.91
CA VAL A 34 12.24 -12.67 -11.30
C VAL A 34 10.93 -12.03 -10.79
N LEU A 35 9.86 -12.11 -11.58
CA LEU A 35 8.55 -11.59 -11.19
C LEU A 35 7.96 -12.38 -10.02
N GLN A 36 8.17 -13.70 -9.99
CA GLN A 36 7.76 -14.54 -8.88
C GLN A 36 8.46 -14.15 -7.58
N ALA A 37 9.78 -13.94 -7.60
CA ALA A 37 10.54 -13.49 -6.44
C ALA A 37 10.05 -12.12 -5.95
N THR A 38 9.88 -11.16 -6.87
CA THR A 38 9.34 -9.83 -6.56
C THR A 38 7.95 -9.91 -5.91
N VAL A 39 7.03 -10.69 -6.47
CA VAL A 39 5.65 -10.82 -5.95
C VAL A 39 5.64 -11.51 -4.58
N ALA A 40 6.49 -12.52 -4.38
CA ALA A 40 6.61 -13.21 -3.09
C ALA A 40 7.06 -12.25 -1.98
N VAL A 41 8.10 -11.45 -2.23
CA VAL A 41 8.61 -10.47 -1.27
C VAL A 41 7.58 -9.35 -1.03
N ALA A 42 6.94 -8.84 -2.09
CA ALA A 42 5.86 -7.86 -1.95
C ALA A 42 4.71 -8.35 -1.06
N LYS A 43 4.31 -9.62 -1.19
CA LYS A 43 3.29 -10.24 -0.32
C LYS A 43 3.73 -10.36 1.13
N ARG A 44 5.02 -10.61 1.39
CA ARG A 44 5.57 -10.65 2.76
C ARG A 44 5.54 -9.25 3.39
N ILE A 45 6.01 -8.23 2.67
CA ILE A 45 5.91 -6.82 3.12
C ILE A 45 4.46 -6.45 3.42
N ALA A 46 3.52 -6.79 2.53
CA ALA A 46 2.10 -6.49 2.73
C ALA A 46 1.49 -7.20 3.95
N ARG A 47 1.88 -8.44 4.23
CA ARG A 47 1.44 -9.17 5.44
C ARG A 47 2.03 -8.57 6.71
N LEU A 48 3.31 -8.20 6.67
CA LEU A 48 4.00 -7.56 7.78
C LEU A 48 3.35 -6.21 8.14
N LEU A 49 3.08 -5.36 7.15
CA LEU A 49 2.35 -4.10 7.34
C LEU A 49 0.91 -4.26 7.85
N ARG A 50 0.29 -5.41 7.60
CA ARG A 50 -1.05 -5.76 8.11
C ARG A 50 -1.01 -6.45 9.47
N ARG A 51 0.18 -6.64 10.07
CA ARG A 51 0.40 -7.41 11.31
C ARG A 51 -0.11 -8.85 11.24
N GLN A 52 -0.02 -9.43 10.04
CA GLN A 52 -0.41 -10.82 9.75
C GLN A 52 0.82 -11.73 9.62
N SER A 53 1.97 -11.30 10.15
CA SER A 53 3.24 -12.02 10.08
C SER A 53 4.14 -11.57 11.22
N ASP A 54 4.86 -12.53 11.79
CA ASP A 54 5.89 -12.31 12.82
C ASP A 54 7.30 -12.11 12.21
N ASP A 55 7.37 -11.95 10.88
CA ASP A 55 8.63 -11.71 10.18
C ASP A 55 9.26 -10.40 10.65
N ARG A 56 10.58 -10.40 10.81
CA ARG A 56 11.33 -9.16 11.10
C ARG A 56 11.33 -8.24 9.89
N LEU A 57 10.98 -6.97 10.09
CA LEU A 57 10.95 -5.95 9.03
C LEU A 57 12.28 -5.89 8.27
N ASP A 58 13.41 -5.87 8.98
CA ASP A 58 14.74 -5.81 8.37
C ASP A 58 15.01 -6.99 7.44
N ALA A 59 14.70 -8.22 7.87
CA ALA A 59 14.92 -9.43 7.09
C ALA A 59 14.10 -9.42 5.78
N VAL A 60 12.84 -8.99 5.85
CA VAL A 60 11.99 -8.89 4.65
C VAL A 60 12.48 -7.78 3.71
N LEU A 61 12.98 -6.67 4.25
CA LEU A 61 13.56 -5.60 3.45
C LEU A 61 14.89 -6.00 2.81
N ASP A 62 15.73 -6.81 3.47
CA ASP A 62 16.98 -7.34 2.89
C ASP A 62 16.71 -8.22 1.67
N GLU A 63 15.74 -9.12 1.75
CA GLU A 63 15.33 -9.95 0.61
C GLU A 63 14.80 -9.11 -0.57
N ALA A 64 14.12 -8.01 -0.26
CA ALA A 64 13.53 -7.13 -1.26
C ALA A 64 14.58 -6.36 -2.08
N VAL A 65 15.80 -6.17 -1.56
CA VAL A 65 16.93 -5.55 -2.29
C VAL A 65 17.33 -6.39 -3.50
N ALA A 66 17.20 -7.72 -3.45
CA ALA A 66 17.53 -8.62 -4.55
C ALA A 66 16.45 -8.64 -5.66
N THR A 67 15.39 -7.86 -5.52
CA THR A 67 14.24 -7.85 -6.45
C THR A 67 14.10 -6.51 -7.16
N SER A 68 13.13 -6.40 -8.08
CA SER A 68 12.78 -5.12 -8.70
C SER A 68 12.19 -4.07 -7.73
N LEU A 69 12.11 -4.36 -6.43
CA LEU A 69 11.67 -3.44 -5.37
C LEU A 69 12.83 -2.69 -4.70
N ALA A 70 14.08 -2.88 -5.15
CA ALA A 70 15.26 -2.31 -4.50
C ALA A 70 15.18 -0.79 -4.23
N SER A 71 14.71 0.01 -5.20
CA SER A 71 14.53 1.46 -5.03
C SER A 71 13.45 1.81 -4.00
N PHE A 72 12.32 1.10 -4.05
CA PHE A 72 11.23 1.25 -3.08
C PHE A 72 11.69 0.90 -1.65
N VAL A 73 12.47 -0.15 -1.51
CA VAL A 73 13.05 -0.59 -0.22
C VAL A 73 14.06 0.42 0.31
N ALA A 74 14.88 1.00 -0.56
CA ALA A 74 15.82 2.04 -0.17
C ALA A 74 15.10 3.28 0.39
N GLU A 75 13.95 3.64 -0.16
CA GLU A 75 13.10 4.72 0.37
C GLU A 75 12.41 4.35 1.68
N LEU A 76 11.93 3.10 1.82
CA LEU A 76 11.35 2.59 3.06
C LEU A 76 12.36 2.57 4.21
N ARG A 77 13.61 2.17 3.95
CA ARG A 77 14.69 2.15 4.95
C ARG A 77 14.97 3.52 5.55
N LYS A 78 14.83 4.60 4.77
CA LYS A 78 14.96 5.98 5.29
C LYS A 78 13.89 6.31 6.33
N ASN A 79 12.77 5.59 6.33
CA ASN A 79 11.61 5.80 7.20
C ASN A 79 11.40 4.62 8.17
N ILE A 80 12.42 3.79 8.42
CA ILE A 80 12.25 2.53 9.16
C ILE A 80 11.73 2.72 10.58
N ALA A 81 12.16 3.78 11.27
CA ALA A 81 11.67 4.12 12.60
C ALA A 81 10.16 4.43 12.61
N ALA A 82 9.66 5.12 11.58
CA ALA A 82 8.24 5.41 11.44
C ALA A 82 7.44 4.15 11.11
N MET A 83 8.01 3.22 10.32
CA MET A 83 7.39 1.94 10.03
C MET A 83 7.32 1.04 11.28
N GLN A 84 8.40 0.96 12.05
CA GLN A 84 8.42 0.23 13.32
C GLN A 84 7.38 0.79 14.29
N ALA A 85 7.34 2.11 14.47
CA ALA A 85 6.32 2.76 15.28
C ALA A 85 4.88 2.46 14.78
N ALA A 86 4.65 2.43 13.47
CA ALA A 86 3.36 2.06 12.88
C ALA A 86 3.00 0.58 13.04
N LEU A 87 3.97 -0.31 13.25
CA LEU A 87 3.77 -1.73 13.56
C LEU A 87 3.51 -1.94 15.06
N ASP A 88 4.21 -1.20 15.91
CA ASP A 88 4.14 -1.33 17.36
C ASP A 88 2.88 -0.66 17.94
N LEU A 89 2.51 0.53 17.45
CA LEU A 89 1.42 1.34 18.00
C LEU A 89 0.09 0.98 17.35
N PRO A 90 -1.02 0.76 18.08
CA PRO A 90 -2.31 0.36 17.50
C PRO A 90 -3.00 1.45 16.64
N TRP A 91 -2.38 2.60 16.45
CA TRP A 91 -2.94 3.75 15.73
C TRP A 91 -2.67 3.65 14.23
N SER A 92 -3.71 3.80 13.41
CA SER A 92 -3.57 3.95 11.96
C SER A 92 -3.70 5.41 11.55
N THR A 93 -2.88 5.85 10.59
CA THR A 93 -3.02 7.17 9.94
C THR A 93 -4.24 7.25 9.02
N SER A 94 -4.95 6.15 8.80
CA SER A 94 -6.05 6.04 7.82
C SER A 94 -7.21 7.02 8.08
N ALA A 95 -7.60 7.22 9.35
CA ALA A 95 -8.64 8.19 9.70
C ALA A 95 -8.19 9.64 9.44
N VAL A 96 -6.95 9.96 9.77
CA VAL A 96 -6.33 11.28 9.55
C VAL A 96 -6.19 11.55 8.05
N GLU A 97 -5.73 10.58 7.27
CA GLU A 97 -5.63 10.65 5.81
C GLU A 97 -7.01 10.88 5.17
N GLY A 98 -8.06 10.23 5.68
CA GLY A 98 -9.44 10.46 5.26
C GLY A 98 -9.88 11.91 5.48
N GLN A 99 -9.59 12.48 6.65
CA GLN A 99 -9.90 13.88 6.95
C GLN A 99 -9.09 14.84 6.07
N ILE A 100 -7.80 14.57 5.86
CA ILE A 100 -6.95 15.36 4.95
C ILE A 100 -7.47 15.31 3.51
N ASN A 101 -7.90 14.14 3.04
CA ASN A 101 -8.46 13.99 1.68
C ASN A 101 -9.79 14.72 1.54
N ARG A 102 -10.67 14.67 2.56
CA ARG A 102 -11.91 15.46 2.60
C ARG A 102 -11.61 16.97 2.55
N LEU A 103 -10.65 17.44 3.34
CA LEU A 103 -10.19 18.83 3.34
C LEU A 103 -9.61 19.25 1.97
N LYS A 104 -8.76 18.42 1.35
CA LYS A 104 -8.21 18.65 0.01
C LYS A 104 -9.31 18.70 -1.05
N MET A 105 -10.33 17.85 -0.93
CA MET A 105 -11.48 17.83 -1.83
C MET A 105 -12.29 19.13 -1.73
N ILE A 106 -12.64 19.58 -0.52
CA ILE A 106 -13.35 20.85 -0.30
C ILE A 106 -12.54 22.03 -0.86
N LYS A 107 -11.23 22.04 -0.64
CA LYS A 107 -10.36 23.10 -1.20
C LYS A 107 -10.33 23.06 -2.74
N ARG A 108 -10.33 21.86 -3.35
CA ARG A 108 -10.38 21.69 -4.82
C ARG A 108 -11.71 22.10 -5.44
N THR A 109 -12.84 21.76 -4.82
CA THR A 109 -14.16 22.19 -5.33
C THR A 109 -14.35 23.70 -5.25
N MET A 110 -13.57 24.37 -4.40
CA MET A 110 -13.51 25.82 -4.28
C MET A 110 -12.35 26.44 -5.08
N TYR A 111 -11.79 25.72 -6.05
CA TYR A 111 -10.70 26.16 -6.93
C TYR A 111 -9.47 26.71 -6.18
N GLY A 112 -9.19 26.18 -4.99
CA GLY A 112 -8.08 26.63 -4.14
C GLY A 112 -8.33 27.94 -3.39
N ARG A 113 -9.49 28.58 -3.56
CA ARG A 113 -9.83 29.90 -2.98
C ARG A 113 -10.35 29.83 -1.55
N ALA A 114 -10.52 28.63 -1.00
CA ALA A 114 -10.94 28.44 0.38
C ALA A 114 -9.77 28.69 1.34
N GLY A 115 -9.80 29.84 2.02
CA GLY A 115 -8.96 30.13 3.19
C GLY A 115 -9.42 29.37 4.44
N PHE A 116 -8.71 29.53 5.55
CA PHE A 116 -8.96 28.75 6.78
C PHE A 116 -10.39 28.89 7.30
N GLU A 117 -10.93 30.11 7.39
CA GLU A 117 -12.30 30.37 7.87
C GLU A 117 -13.37 29.68 7.01
N LEU A 118 -13.22 29.72 5.68
CA LEU A 118 -14.12 29.06 4.73
C LEU A 118 -14.04 27.53 4.81
N LEU A 119 -12.83 26.99 4.99
CA LEU A 119 -12.65 25.56 5.20
C LEU A 119 -13.26 25.12 6.53
N ARG A 120 -13.06 25.89 7.61
CA ARG A 120 -13.62 25.61 8.93
C ARG A 120 -15.14 25.60 8.91
N ALA A 121 -15.76 26.62 8.32
CA ALA A 121 -17.22 26.69 8.20
C ALA A 121 -17.81 25.47 7.48
N ARG A 122 -17.18 25.03 6.39
CA ARG A 122 -17.66 23.90 5.57
C ARG A 122 -17.34 22.52 6.14
N VAL A 123 -16.33 22.43 6.99
CA VAL A 123 -15.96 21.20 7.69
C VAL A 123 -16.83 20.98 8.92
N LEU A 124 -17.13 22.04 9.69
CA LEU A 124 -17.87 21.98 10.96
C LEU A 124 -19.39 22.15 10.82
N CYS A 125 -19.86 22.83 9.77
CA CYS A 125 -21.27 22.87 9.39
C CYS A 125 -21.41 22.16 8.03
N PRO A 126 -21.65 20.83 8.01
CA PRO A 126 -22.01 20.15 6.78
C PRO A 126 -23.40 20.66 6.36
N SER A 127 -23.44 21.41 5.25
CA SER A 127 -24.67 21.75 4.54
C SER A 127 -25.27 20.54 3.84
#